data_AF-A0AA96JDV4-F1
#
_entry.id   AF-A0AA96JDV4-F1
#
_cell.length_a   1.000
_cell.length_b   1.000
_cell.length_c   1.000
_cell.angle_alpha   90.00
_cell.angle_beta   90.00
_cell.angle_gamma   90.00
#
_symmetry.space_group_name_H-M   'P 1'
#
loop_
_entity.id
_entity.type
_entity.pdbx_description
1 polymer ?
#
loop_
_entity_poly.entity_id
_entity_poly.type
_entity_poly.pdbx_seq_one_letter_code
_entity_poly.pdbx_strand_id
1 'polypeptide(L)'
;MTNVHYQDLAVKYGVLDALTTELGNVAKKLEEDISALKGDVQRIAEGWGGDAYEAFTTQHKKWDAHANGIHQALVTIGHRIHEAGGDYRSGDHKAAGYFQ
;
A
#
# COMPACT_ATOMS: atom_id res chain seq x y z
N MET A 1 -29.25 18.93 -17.52
CA MET A 1 -27.78 18.94 -17.42
C MET A 1 -27.24 17.98 -16.34
N THR A 2 -28.04 17.02 -15.85
CA THR A 2 -27.72 16.12 -14.74
C THR A 2 -26.84 14.90 -15.13
N ASN A 3 -26.85 14.47 -16.39
CA ASN A 3 -26.12 13.28 -16.84
C ASN A 3 -24.58 13.42 -16.86
N VAL A 4 -24.06 14.63 -17.02
CA VAL A 4 -22.60 14.85 -17.17
C VAL A 4 -21.86 14.66 -15.84
N HIS A 5 -22.48 15.08 -14.73
CA HIS A 5 -21.90 14.93 -13.39
C HIS A 5 -21.79 13.46 -12.96
N TYR A 6 -22.78 12.62 -13.31
CA TYR A 6 -22.78 11.21 -12.92
C TYR A 6 -21.68 10.41 -13.63
N GLN A 7 -21.40 10.74 -14.89
CA GLN A 7 -20.31 10.10 -15.65
C GLN A 7 -18.93 10.51 -15.12
N ASP A 8 -18.72 11.78 -14.78
CA ASP A 8 -17.45 12.24 -14.20
C ASP A 8 -17.18 11.57 -12.84
N LEU A 9 -18.22 11.41 -12.01
CA LEU A 9 -18.12 10.68 -10.74
C LEU A 9 -17.80 9.19 -10.96
N ALA A 10 -18.51 8.51 -11.87
CA ALA A 10 -18.27 7.11 -12.19
C ALA A 10 -16.84 6.85 -12.69
N VAL A 11 -16.30 7.73 -13.53
CA VAL A 11 -14.91 7.66 -14.01
C VAL A 11 -13.93 7.83 -12.85
N LYS A 12 -14.16 8.81 -11.96
CA LYS A 12 -13.33 9.03 -10.77
C LYS A 12 -13.31 7.82 -9.84
N TYR A 13 -14.46 7.17 -9.61
CA TYR A 13 -14.52 5.95 -8.79
C TYR A 13 -13.76 4.79 -9.43
N GLY A 14 -13.94 4.55 -10.73
CA GLY A 14 -13.21 3.50 -11.44
C GLY A 14 -11.69 3.69 -11.40
N VAL A 15 -11.22 4.93 -11.49
CA VAL A 15 -9.80 5.27 -11.35
C VAL A 15 -9.31 5.06 -9.92
N LEU A 16 -10.10 5.41 -8.90
CA LEU A 16 -9.75 5.26 -7.49
C LEU A 16 -9.65 3.78 -7.06
N ASP A 17 -10.60 2.95 -7.50
CA ASP A 17 -10.60 1.51 -7.22
C ASP A 17 -9.42 0.81 -7.92
N ALA A 18 -9.09 1.23 -9.15
CA ALA A 18 -7.92 0.73 -9.87
C ALA A 18 -6.62 1.10 -9.14
N LEU A 19 -6.47 2.36 -8.71
CA LEU A 19 -5.32 2.84 -7.94
C LEU A 19 -5.16 2.10 -6.60
N THR A 20 -6.26 1.85 -5.90
CA THR A 20 -6.25 1.10 -4.63
C THR A 20 -5.78 -0.33 -4.84
N THR A 21 -6.29 -0.98 -5.90
CA THR A 21 -5.89 -2.34 -6.28
C THR A 21 -4.41 -2.39 -6.65
N GLU A 22 -3.93 -1.43 -7.44
CA GLU A 22 -2.53 -1.33 -7.85
C GLU A 22 -1.61 -1.11 -6.64
N LEU A 23 -1.98 -0.21 -5.71
CA LEU A 23 -1.23 0.01 -4.48
C LEU A 23 -1.14 -1.26 -3.63
N GLY A 24 -2.25 -2.00 -3.49
CA GLY A 24 -2.27 -3.28 -2.77
C GLY A 24 -1.33 -4.30 -3.40
N ASN A 25 -1.31 -4.39 -4.74
CA ASN A 25 -0.41 -5.28 -5.46
C ASN A 25 1.06 -4.88 -5.29
N VAL A 26 1.38 -3.58 -5.35
CA VAL A 26 2.74 -3.06 -5.12
C VAL A 26 3.19 -3.34 -3.68
N ALA A 27 2.32 -3.13 -2.69
CA ALA A 27 2.62 -3.41 -1.29
C ALA A 27 2.91 -4.89 -1.05
N LYS A 28 2.11 -5.78 -1.65
CA LYS A 28 2.31 -7.23 -1.59
C LYS A 28 3.62 -7.66 -2.24
N LYS A 29 3.87 -7.18 -3.46
CA LYS A 29 5.12 -7.48 -4.18
C LYS A 29 6.35 -7.02 -3.39
N LEU A 30 6.28 -5.84 -2.78
CA LEU A 30 7.35 -5.33 -1.93
C LEU A 30 7.62 -6.27 -0.73
N GLU A 31 6.57 -6.76 -0.07
CA GLU A 31 6.70 -7.71 1.04
C GLU A 31 7.33 -9.04 0.62
N GLU A 32 6.94 -9.55 -0.56
CA GLU A 32 7.54 -10.74 -1.18
C GLU A 32 9.02 -10.53 -1.49
N ASP A 33 9.39 -9.41 -2.13
CA ASP A 33 10.76 -9.07 -2.49
C ASP A 33 11.66 -8.91 -1.25
N ILE A 34 11.15 -8.29 -0.18
CA ILE A 34 11.82 -8.19 1.12
C ILE A 34 12.02 -9.59 1.71
N SER A 35 10.97 -10.40 1.79
CA SER A 35 11.07 -11.74 2.37
C SER A 35 12.07 -12.63 1.62
N ALA A 36 12.10 -12.53 0.29
CA ALA A 36 13.05 -13.24 -0.55
C ALA A 36 14.50 -12.78 -0.29
N LEU A 37 14.74 -11.46 -0.31
CA LEU A 37 16.07 -10.91 -0.06
C LEU A 37 16.59 -11.32 1.32
N LYS A 38 15.73 -11.29 2.34
CA LYS A 38 16.06 -11.75 3.69
C LYS A 38 16.54 -13.20 3.72
N GLY A 39 15.79 -14.10 3.08
CA GLY A 39 16.14 -15.52 3.01
C GLY A 39 17.48 -15.74 2.29
N ASP A 40 17.72 -15.01 1.21
CA ASP A 40 18.97 -15.10 0.47
C ASP A 40 20.17 -14.61 1.28
N VAL A 41 20.05 -13.48 1.97
CA VAL A 41 21.17 -12.96 2.76
C VAL A 41 21.41 -13.81 4.01
N GLN A 42 20.37 -14.36 4.65
CA GLN A 42 20.55 -15.32 5.76
C GLN A 42 21.35 -16.55 5.31
N ARG A 43 21.02 -17.11 4.15
CA ARG A 43 21.74 -18.26 3.59
C ARG A 43 23.20 -17.96 3.30
N ILE A 44 23.51 -16.75 2.85
CA ILE A 44 24.89 -16.31 2.62
C ILE A 44 25.61 -16.09 3.96
N ALA A 45 24.91 -15.53 4.95
CA ALA A 45 25.45 -15.23 6.27
C ALA A 45 25.78 -16.47 7.11
N GLU A 46 25.17 -17.64 6.84
CA GLU A 46 25.56 -18.91 7.45
C GLU A 46 27.04 -19.26 7.22
N GLY A 47 27.65 -18.76 6.13
CA GLY A 47 29.07 -18.91 5.83
C GLY A 47 29.97 -17.83 6.42
N TRP A 48 29.42 -16.82 7.10
CA TRP A 48 30.18 -15.67 7.62
C TRP A 48 30.68 -15.96 9.05
N GLY A 49 31.97 -15.71 9.30
CA GLY A 49 32.55 -15.77 10.65
C GLY A 49 31.99 -14.69 11.58
N GLY A 50 32.03 -14.94 12.89
CA GLY A 50 31.31 -14.23 13.96
C GLY A 50 31.10 -12.72 13.81
N ASP A 51 32.15 -11.94 13.56
CA ASP A 51 32.05 -10.47 13.47
C ASP A 51 31.23 -10.00 12.25
N ALA A 52 31.34 -10.71 11.12
CA ALA A 52 30.58 -10.38 9.91
C ALA A 52 29.10 -10.74 10.06
N TYR A 53 28.79 -11.83 10.76
CA TYR A 53 27.42 -12.19 11.12
C TYR A 53 26.78 -11.17 12.07
N GLU A 54 27.52 -10.65 13.05
CA GLU A 54 27.02 -9.65 13.99
C GLU A 54 26.77 -8.28 13.32
N ALA A 55 27.70 -7.85 12.45
CA ALA A 55 27.51 -6.65 11.64
C ALA A 55 26.30 -6.77 10.70
N PHE A 56 26.15 -7.94 10.06
CA PHE A 56 25.02 -8.25 9.21
C PHE A 56 23.70 -8.16 9.96
N THR A 57 23.56 -8.91 11.05
CA THR A 57 22.31 -8.95 11.83
C THR A 57 21.90 -7.57 12.35
N THR A 58 22.87 -6.72 12.69
CA THR A 58 22.62 -5.34 13.09
C THR A 58 22.03 -4.50 11.96
N GLN A 59 22.61 -4.54 10.76
CA GLN A 59 22.07 -3.77 9.63
C GLN A 59 20.79 -4.37 9.07
N HIS A 60 20.67 -5.70 9.13
CA HIS A 60 19.46 -6.41 8.75
C HIS A 60 18.27 -5.96 9.59
N LYS A 61 18.42 -5.78 10.91
CA LYS A 61 17.35 -5.25 11.77
C LYS A 61 16.86 -3.87 11.34
N LYS A 62 17.79 -2.98 10.95
CA LYS A 62 17.42 -1.66 10.43
C LYS A 62 16.69 -1.79 9.11
N TRP A 63 17.22 -2.58 8.19
CA TRP A 63 16.57 -2.81 6.92
C TRP A 63 15.15 -3.38 7.07
N ASP A 64 14.93 -4.38 7.93
CA ASP A 64 13.60 -4.92 8.29
C ASP A 64 12.67 -3.81 8.81
N ALA A 65 13.16 -2.92 9.68
CA ALA A 65 12.36 -1.82 10.21
C ALA A 65 11.94 -0.83 9.12
N HIS A 66 12.83 -0.50 8.19
CA HIS A 66 12.53 0.39 7.06
C HIS A 66 11.55 -0.25 6.08
N ALA A 67 11.76 -1.53 5.76
CA ALA A 67 10.86 -2.35 4.94
C ALA A 67 9.43 -2.35 5.49
N ASN A 68 9.27 -2.65 6.78
CA ASN A 68 7.98 -2.62 7.45
C ASN A 68 7.35 -1.21 7.44
N GLY A 69 8.17 -0.16 7.61
CA GLY A 69 7.70 1.22 7.53
C GLY A 69 7.13 1.59 6.15
N ILE A 70 7.76 1.16 5.07
CA ILE A 70 7.25 1.39 3.70
C ILE A 70 5.94 0.64 3.50
N HIS A 71 5.86 -0.63 3.91
CA HIS A 71 4.63 -1.41 3.81
C HIS A 71 3.47 -0.75 4.57
N GLN A 72 3.71 -0.35 5.83
CA GLN A 72 2.71 0.37 6.64
C GLN A 72 2.27 1.68 5.99
N ALA A 73 3.20 2.43 5.39
CA ALA A 73 2.87 3.65 4.67
C ALA A 73 1.97 3.38 3.45
N LEU A 74 2.28 2.35 2.65
CA LEU A 74 1.46 1.95 1.50
C LEU A 74 0.05 1.51 1.91
N VAL A 75 -0.07 0.70 2.97
CA VAL A 75 -1.37 0.28 3.53
C VAL A 75 -2.15 1.50 4.01
N THR A 76 -1.50 2.42 4.73
CA THR A 76 -2.14 3.66 5.23
C THR A 76 -2.63 4.54 4.08
N ILE A 77 -1.85 4.68 3.01
CA ILE A 77 -2.26 5.42 1.81
C ILE A 77 -3.48 4.75 1.18
N GLY A 78 -3.47 3.42 1.03
CA GLY A 78 -4.60 2.66 0.52
C GLY A 78 -5.88 2.87 1.34
N HIS A 79 -5.76 2.84 2.68
CA HIS A 79 -6.89 3.13 3.58
C HIS A 79 -7.44 4.54 3.39
N ARG A 80 -6.57 5.57 3.34
CA ARG A 80 -6.99 6.96 3.13
C ARG A 80 -7.67 7.19 1.78
N ILE A 81 -7.19 6.52 0.74
CA ILE A 81 -7.80 6.56 -0.59
C ILE A 81 -9.20 5.94 -0.54
N HIS A 82 -9.36 4.80 0.14
CA HIS A 82 -10.65 4.16 0.32
C HIS A 82 -11.64 5.03 1.13
N GLU A 83 -11.19 5.61 2.24
CA GLU A 83 -11.98 6.55 3.06
C GLU A 83 -12.44 7.75 2.23
N ALA A 84 -11.55 8.37 1.46
CA ALA A 84 -11.88 9.49 0.58
C ALA A 84 -12.94 9.10 -0.48
N GLY A 85 -12.89 7.88 -1.02
CA GLY A 85 -13.90 7.37 -1.94
C GLY A 85 -15.26 7.11 -1.27
N GLY A 86 -15.25 6.55 -0.05
CA GLY A 86 -16.45 6.23 0.72
C GLY A 86 -17.20 7.45 1.26
N ASP A 87 -16.46 8.46 1.73
CA ASP A 87 -17.02 9.73 2.21
C ASP A 87 -17.66 10.52 1.07
N TYR A 88 -17.05 10.49 -0.13
CA TYR A 88 -17.61 11.14 -1.30
C TYR A 88 -18.92 10.48 -1.75
N ARG A 89 -18.98 9.14 -1.76
CA ARG A 89 -20.20 8.38 -2.10
C ARG A 89 -21.33 8.66 -1.10
N SER A 90 -21.02 8.74 0.19
CA SER A 90 -22.00 9.01 1.25
C SER A 90 -22.49 10.46 1.23
N GLY A 91 -21.60 11.41 0.93
CA GLY A 91 -21.94 12.82 0.74
C GLY A 91 -22.86 13.04 -0.46
N ASP A 92 -22.56 12.41 -1.59
CA ASP A 92 -23.34 12.55 -2.82
C ASP A 92 -24.70 11.83 -2.73
N HIS A 93 -24.77 10.66 -2.09
CA HIS A 93 -26.06 9.99 -1.85
C HIS A 93 -26.98 10.81 -0.93
N LYS A 94 -26.42 11.48 0.08
CA LYS A 94 -27.15 12.43 0.92
C LYS A 94 -27.60 13.65 0.13
N ALA A 95 -26.71 14.24 -0.69
CA ALA A 95 -27.03 15.38 -1.54
C ALA A 95 -28.13 15.05 -2.57
N ALA A 96 -28.04 13.90 -3.25
CA ALA A 96 -29.02 13.44 -4.22
C ALA A 96 -30.41 13.22 -3.59
N GLY A 97 -30.47 12.79 -2.33
CA GLY A 97 -31.73 12.69 -1.57
C GLY A 97 -32.41 14.04 -1.29
N TYR A 98 -31.69 15.17 -1.37
CA TYR A 98 -32.27 16.52 -1.24
C TYR A 98 -32.80 17.09 -2.57
N PHE A 99 -32.52 16.44 -3.70
CA PHE A 99 -32.95 16.88 -5.03
C PHE A 99 -34.08 16.03 -5.64
N GLN A 100 -34.73 15.19 -4.83
CA GLN A 100 -35.94 14.44 -5.17
C GLN A 100 -37.21 15.16 -4.67
#